data_AF-A0A1Y0Y769-F1
#
_entry.id   AF-A0A1Y0Y769-F1
#
_cell.length_a   1.000
_cell.length_b   1.000
_cell.length_c   1.000
_cell.angle_alpha   90.00
_cell.angle_beta   90.00
_cell.angle_gamma   90.00
#
_symmetry.space_group_name_H-M   'P 1'
#
loop_
_entity.id
_entity.type
_entity.pdbx_description
1 polymer ?
#
loop_
_entity_poly.entity_id
_entity_poly.type
_entity_poly.pdbx_seq_one_letter_code
_entity_poly.pdbx_strand_id
1 'polypeptide(L)'
;MTSLVDARDRAILLLGYGGALRRSELAAIQLEHVTLDEDCMRITLPHSKGDKKHQGTTIVIPRGITRHCPVRAWETWLRQSKLTPRNKNKDTKPENVNETTAAFPRIWLPAAAKNNEPPPAPKIGMKSLSDWSVAKIIKQRCQSAGIEGDFSGHSLRRGAITTGAQDGLDLIRLKRFSRHRDYRVLEAYIEEDQALSKHPGKTRF
;
A
#
# COMPACT_ATOMS: atom_id res chain seq x y z
N MET A 1 13.34 18.39 -1.19
CA MET A 1 11.89 18.06 -1.14
C MET A 1 11.66 16.76 -1.89
N THR A 2 10.86 15.83 -1.37
CA THR A 2 10.45 14.63 -2.12
C THR A 2 9.50 15.04 -3.25
N SER A 3 9.65 14.49 -4.45
CA SER A 3 8.71 14.79 -5.54
C SER A 3 7.30 14.26 -5.22
N LEU A 4 6.29 14.81 -5.89
CA LEU A 4 4.90 14.34 -5.75
C LEU A 4 4.77 12.83 -6.06
N VAL A 5 5.51 12.36 -7.06
CA VAL A 5 5.54 10.94 -7.45
C VAL A 5 6.22 10.10 -6.36
N ASP A 6 7.29 10.59 -5.74
CA ASP A 6 7.96 9.87 -4.64
C ASP A 6 7.07 9.79 -3.40
N ALA A 7 6.32 10.85 -3.08
CA ALA A 7 5.38 10.83 -1.96
C ALA A 7 4.26 9.81 -2.19
N ARG A 8 3.68 9.76 -3.41
CA ARG A 8 2.70 8.74 -3.80
C ARG A 8 3.26 7.33 -3.66
N ASP A 9 4.41 7.08 -4.28
CA ASP A 9 4.99 5.74 -4.35
C ASP A 9 5.42 5.27 -2.96
N ARG A 10 5.95 6.16 -2.13
CA ARG A 10 6.25 5.89 -0.72
C ARG A 10 4.99 5.48 0.05
N ALA A 11 3.89 6.21 -0.11
CA ALA A 11 2.62 5.85 0.53
C ALA A 11 2.13 4.48 0.06
N ILE A 12 2.17 4.19 -1.25
CA ILE A 12 1.81 2.88 -1.81
C ILE A 12 2.64 1.75 -1.20
N LEU A 13 3.97 1.90 -1.14
CA LEU A 13 4.87 0.88 -0.61
C LEU A 13 4.62 0.61 0.88
N LEU A 14 4.56 1.67 1.69
CA LEU A 14 4.42 1.54 3.14
C LEU A 14 3.04 1.05 3.55
N LEU A 15 1.98 1.46 2.85
CA LEU A 15 0.63 0.94 3.09
C LEU A 15 0.49 -0.50 2.62
N GLY A 16 1.08 -0.83 1.46
CA GLY A 16 1.08 -2.18 0.93
C GLY A 16 1.74 -3.16 1.88
N TYR A 17 2.88 -2.77 2.46
CA TYR A 17 3.59 -3.55 3.46
C TYR A 17 2.85 -3.55 4.80
N GLY A 18 2.60 -2.37 5.39
CA GLY A 18 2.03 -2.22 6.73
C GLY A 18 0.59 -2.72 6.89
N GLY A 19 -0.18 -2.85 5.80
CA GLY A 19 -1.52 -3.44 5.79
C GLY A 19 -1.61 -4.82 5.13
N ALA A 20 -0.47 -5.41 4.74
CA ALA A 20 -0.39 -6.64 3.94
C ALA A 20 -1.36 -6.63 2.73
N LEU A 21 -1.49 -5.48 2.07
CA LEU A 21 -2.48 -5.24 1.03
C LEU A 21 -2.08 -5.91 -0.28
N ARG A 22 -3.07 -6.43 -1.00
CA ARG A 22 -2.87 -6.87 -2.39
C ARG A 22 -2.73 -5.65 -3.30
N ARG A 23 -2.01 -5.78 -4.43
CA ARG A 23 -1.94 -4.73 -5.46
C ARG A 23 -3.31 -4.21 -5.92
N SER A 24 -4.30 -5.09 -6.06
CA SER A 24 -5.66 -4.71 -6.43
C SER A 24 -6.40 -3.98 -5.32
N GLU A 25 -6.09 -4.29 -4.06
CA GLU A 25 -6.64 -3.58 -2.90
C GLU A 25 -6.06 -2.18 -2.82
N LEU A 26 -4.74 -2.02 -2.99
CA LEU A 26 -4.07 -0.71 -3.08
C LEU A 26 -4.67 0.17 -4.18
N ALA A 27 -4.89 -0.40 -5.37
CA ALA A 27 -5.54 0.26 -6.49
C ALA A 27 -7.01 0.65 -6.19
N ALA A 28 -7.69 -0.10 -5.34
CA ALA A 28 -9.10 0.10 -5.01
C ALA A 28 -9.34 1.04 -3.81
N ILE A 29 -8.28 1.50 -3.12
CA ILE A 29 -8.44 2.45 -2.01
C ILE A 29 -9.07 3.74 -2.52
N GLN A 30 -10.07 4.21 -1.79
CA GLN A 30 -10.77 5.45 -2.07
C GLN A 30 -10.69 6.38 -0.85
N LEU A 31 -10.57 7.68 -1.10
CA LEU A 31 -10.36 8.69 -0.06
C LEU A 31 -11.49 8.69 0.98
N GLU A 32 -12.74 8.51 0.53
CA GLU A 32 -13.94 8.45 1.38
C GLU A 32 -13.95 7.27 2.37
N HIS A 33 -13.17 6.23 2.09
CA HIS A 33 -13.10 5.02 2.91
C HIS A 33 -11.85 4.97 3.81
N VAL A 34 -11.13 6.09 3.92
CA VAL A 34 -9.95 6.19 4.79
C VAL A 34 -10.27 7.15 5.93
N THR A 35 -10.15 6.66 7.17
CA THR A 35 -10.24 7.49 8.38
C THR A 35 -8.90 7.51 9.10
N LEU A 36 -8.54 8.68 9.61
CA LEU A 36 -7.33 8.89 10.39
C LEU A 36 -7.72 9.17 11.84
N ASP A 37 -7.18 8.37 12.74
CA ASP A 37 -7.23 8.56 14.18
C ASP A 37 -5.83 9.02 14.66
N GLU A 38 -5.70 9.40 15.93
CA GLU A 38 -4.41 9.77 16.52
C GLU A 38 -3.39 8.63 16.42
N ASP A 39 -3.79 7.41 16.78
CA ASP A 39 -2.91 6.24 16.87
C ASP A 39 -2.91 5.34 15.63
N CYS A 40 -3.88 5.50 14.73
CA CYS A 40 -4.02 4.58 13.60
C CYS A 40 -4.70 5.19 12.38
N MET A 41 -4.59 4.49 11.26
CA MET A 41 -5.37 4.73 10.05
C MET A 41 -6.23 3.52 9.75
N ARG A 42 -7.48 3.74 9.39
CA ARG A 42 -8.41 2.68 8.98
C ARG A 42 -8.73 2.83 7.51
N ILE A 43 -8.62 1.72 6.78
CA ILE A 43 -8.96 1.62 5.36
C ILE A 43 -10.09 0.62 5.23
N THR A 44 -11.25 1.07 4.80
CA THR A 44 -12.38 0.20 4.49
C THR A 44 -12.34 -0.17 3.00
N LEU A 45 -12.25 -1.47 2.71
CA LEU A 45 -12.35 -1.99 1.35
C LEU A 45 -13.75 -2.59 1.15
N PRO A 46 -14.62 -1.96 0.33
CA PRO A 46 -15.99 -2.45 0.13
C PRO A 46 -16.05 -3.77 -0.65
N HIS A 47 -15.04 -4.05 -1.48
CA HIS A 47 -14.90 -5.34 -2.16
C HIS A 47 -13.47 -5.85 -2.01
N SER A 48 -13.32 -7.10 -1.57
CA SER A 48 -12.03 -7.80 -1.58
C SER A 48 -12.13 -9.11 -2.37
N LYS A 49 -11.03 -9.52 -3.01
CA LYS A 49 -10.90 -10.79 -3.75
C LYS A 49 -10.87 -11.94 -2.73
N GLY A 50 -12.02 -12.26 -2.18
CA GLY A 50 -12.15 -13.03 -0.94
C GLY A 50 -13.37 -12.67 -0.09
N ASP A 51 -14.23 -11.76 -0.55
CA ASP A 51 -15.50 -11.44 0.10
C ASP A 51 -16.67 -11.81 -0.82
N LYS A 52 -17.25 -13.00 -0.63
CA LYS A 52 -18.46 -13.42 -1.36
C LYS A 52 -19.73 -12.79 -0.78
N LYS A 53 -19.67 -12.23 0.44
CA LYS A 53 -20.82 -11.70 1.19
C LYS A 53 -20.95 -10.18 1.11
N HIS A 54 -20.01 -9.48 0.47
CA HIS A 54 -20.01 -8.02 0.33
C HIS A 54 -20.03 -7.28 1.68
N GLN A 55 -19.47 -7.87 2.72
CA GLN A 55 -19.40 -7.25 4.04
C GLN A 55 -18.31 -6.16 4.11
N GLY A 56 -17.41 -6.13 3.13
CA GLY A 56 -16.24 -5.28 3.14
C GLY A 56 -15.22 -5.75 4.18
N THR A 57 -14.07 -5.08 4.23
CA THR A 57 -13.04 -5.36 5.23
C THR A 57 -12.37 -4.08 5.64
N THR A 58 -12.31 -3.84 6.94
CA THR A 58 -11.56 -2.72 7.52
C THR A 58 -10.16 -3.19 7.90
N ILE A 59 -9.14 -2.59 7.30
CA ILE A 59 -7.74 -2.76 7.70
C ILE A 59 -7.39 -1.62 8.65
N VAL A 60 -6.81 -1.95 9.79
CA VAL A 60 -6.27 -0.98 10.74
C VAL A 60 -4.75 -1.00 10.63
N ILE A 61 -4.13 0.16 10.38
CA ILE A 61 -2.69 0.33 10.27
C ILE A 61 -2.25 1.27 11.40
N PRO A 62 -1.44 0.80 12.36
CA PRO A 62 -0.98 1.65 13.46
C PRO A 62 -0.01 2.73 12.98
N ARG A 63 -0.01 3.86 13.68
CA ARG A 63 0.96 4.94 13.46
C ARG A 63 2.31 4.50 13.99
N GLY A 64 3.27 4.34 13.07
CA GLY A 64 4.65 4.03 13.40
C GLY A 64 5.44 5.25 13.90
N ILE A 65 6.48 4.98 14.69
CA ILE A 65 7.38 6.01 15.24
C ILE A 65 8.52 6.38 14.29
N THR A 66 8.91 5.47 13.38
CA THR A 66 10.05 5.65 12.48
C THR A 66 9.69 6.46 11.23
N ARG A 67 10.68 6.77 10.40
CA ARG A 67 10.48 7.36 9.07
C ARG A 67 9.61 6.48 8.16
N HIS A 68 9.51 5.17 8.41
CA HIS A 68 8.74 4.21 7.62
C HIS A 68 7.28 4.09 8.05
N CYS A 69 6.79 5.03 8.87
CA CYS A 69 5.39 5.08 9.27
C CYS A 69 4.44 5.21 8.05
N PRO A 70 3.53 4.24 7.81
CA PRO A 70 2.61 4.31 6.69
C PRO A 70 1.61 5.46 6.80
N VAL A 71 1.15 5.76 8.03
CA VAL A 71 0.21 6.86 8.30
C VAL A 71 0.84 8.21 7.96
N ARG A 72 2.09 8.47 8.39
CA ARG A 72 2.81 9.70 8.05
C ARG A 72 3.10 9.82 6.55
N ALA A 73 3.34 8.70 5.88
CA ALA A 73 3.52 8.69 4.43
C ALA A 73 2.23 9.03 3.69
N TRP A 74 1.09 8.51 4.16
CA TRP A 74 -0.24 8.87 3.67
C TRP A 74 -0.55 10.36 3.87
N GLU A 75 -0.32 10.90 5.08
CA GLU A 75 -0.51 12.32 5.37
C GLU A 75 0.36 13.21 4.49
N THR A 76 1.62 12.81 4.26
CA THR A 76 2.53 13.53 3.37
C THR A 76 2.03 13.51 1.93
N TRP A 77 1.51 12.36 1.47
CA TRP A 77 0.89 12.23 0.16
C TRP A 77 -0.34 13.14 0.01
N LEU A 78 -1.28 13.13 0.96
CA LEU A 78 -2.46 13.99 0.92
C LEU A 78 -2.10 15.47 0.95
N ARG A 79 -1.14 15.86 1.82
CA ARG A 79 -0.68 17.25 1.92
C ARG A 79 -0.08 17.76 0.62
N GLN A 80 0.71 16.95 -0.09
CA GLN A 80 1.36 17.35 -1.34
C GLN A 80 0.41 17.31 -2.53
N SER A 81 -0.46 16.30 -2.60
CA SER A 81 -1.41 16.13 -3.71
C SER A 81 -2.63 17.04 -3.60
N LYS A 82 -2.95 17.52 -2.39
CA LYS A 82 -4.13 18.35 -2.09
C LYS A 82 -5.42 17.70 -2.59
N LEU A 83 -5.49 16.37 -2.55
CA LEU A 83 -6.68 15.62 -2.95
C LEU A 83 -7.79 15.82 -1.93
N THR A 84 -9.01 15.99 -2.41
CA THR A 84 -10.22 16.07 -1.58
C THR A 84 -11.20 14.98 -2.00
N PRO A 85 -11.88 14.34 -1.04
CA PRO A 85 -12.84 13.28 -1.34
C PRO A 85 -14.03 13.84 -2.14
N ARG A 86 -14.33 13.21 -3.27
CA ARG A 86 -15.52 13.51 -4.08
C ARG A 86 -16.72 12.70 -3.62
N ASN A 87 -17.88 13.33 -3.45
CA ASN A 87 -19.13 12.59 -3.23
C ASN A 87 -19.66 12.05 -4.57
N LYS A 88 -19.73 10.72 -4.73
CA LYS A 88 -20.23 10.07 -5.96
C LYS A 88 -21.71 10.35 -6.25
N ASN A 89 -22.51 10.69 -5.25
CA ASN A 89 -23.95 10.92 -5.40
C ASN A 89 -24.28 12.30 -5.99
N LYS A 90 -23.27 13.15 -6.18
CA LYS A 90 -23.42 14.44 -6.86
C LYS A 90 -23.07 14.26 -8.35
N ASP A 91 -24.08 14.31 -9.21
CA ASP A 91 -23.91 14.40 -10.68
C ASP A 91 -23.32 15.75 -11.14
N THR A 92 -22.92 16.61 -10.21
CA THR A 92 -22.29 17.90 -10.51
C THR A 92 -20.83 17.76 -10.90
N LYS A 93 -20.39 18.67 -11.77
CA LYS A 93 -18.99 18.87 -12.16
C LYS A 93 -18.14 19.08 -10.89
N PRO A 94 -16.92 18.52 -10.81
CA PRO A 94 -16.07 18.70 -9.64
C PRO A 94 -15.84 20.19 -9.35
N GLU A 95 -15.98 20.57 -8.08
CA GLU A 95 -15.79 21.94 -7.60
C GLU A 95 -14.29 22.30 -7.56
N ASN A 96 -13.42 21.28 -7.42
CA ASN A 96 -11.96 21.43 -7.41
C ASN A 96 -11.28 20.46 -8.41
N VAL A 97 -10.21 20.90 -9.06
CA VAL A 97 -9.38 20.09 -9.99
C VAL A 97 -8.82 18.82 -9.32
N ASN A 98 -8.61 18.85 -8.00
CA ASN A 98 -8.10 17.72 -7.22
C ASN A 98 -9.20 16.91 -6.51
N GLU A 99 -10.47 17.14 -6.85
CA GLU A 99 -11.58 16.39 -6.29
C GLU A 99 -11.67 15.00 -6.96
N THR A 100 -11.47 13.95 -6.17
CA THR A 100 -11.45 12.57 -6.67
C THR A 100 -11.94 11.59 -5.61
N THR A 101 -12.39 10.42 -6.05
CA THR A 101 -12.64 9.28 -5.16
C THR A 101 -11.36 8.47 -4.96
N ALA A 102 -10.41 8.53 -5.90
CA ALA A 102 -9.23 7.68 -5.93
C ALA A 102 -8.16 8.14 -4.92
N ALA A 103 -7.67 7.22 -4.09
CA ALA A 103 -6.55 7.50 -3.19
C ALA A 103 -5.22 7.67 -3.92
N PHE A 104 -5.02 6.89 -4.99
CA PHE A 104 -3.81 6.90 -5.79
C PHE A 104 -4.15 7.09 -7.27
N PRO A 105 -4.41 8.33 -7.70
CA PRO A 105 -4.57 8.64 -9.11
C PRO A 105 -3.25 8.62 -9.89
N ARG A 106 -3.36 8.55 -11.21
CA ARG A 106 -2.22 8.75 -12.11
C ARG A 106 -1.72 10.19 -12.01
N ILE A 107 -0.40 10.34 -12.08
CA ILE A 107 0.29 11.64 -12.12
C ILE A 107 0.94 11.75 -13.51
N TRP A 108 0.75 12.88 -14.17
CA TRP A 108 1.48 13.24 -15.38
C TRP A 108 2.49 14.34 -15.03
N LEU A 109 3.77 13.99 -15.16
CA LEU A 109 4.84 14.97 -15.05
C LEU A 109 4.88 15.79 -16.35
N PRO A 110 5.08 17.11 -16.26
CA PRO A 110 5.27 17.91 -17.45
C PRO A 110 6.63 17.64 -18.09
N ALA A 111 6.79 18.09 -19.33
CA ALA A 111 8.09 18.11 -19.97
C ALA A 111 9.08 18.94 -19.12
N ALA A 112 10.37 18.59 -19.20
CA ALA A 112 11.43 19.38 -18.59
C ALA A 112 11.31 20.85 -19.03
N ALA A 113 11.59 21.76 -18.11
CA ALA A 113 11.56 23.19 -18.37
C ALA A 113 12.34 23.53 -19.65
N LYS A 114 11.70 24.29 -20.55
CA LYS A 114 12.40 24.97 -21.65
C LYS A 114 12.62 26.42 -21.22
N ASN A 115 13.80 26.97 -21.52
CA ASN A 115 14.12 28.40 -21.45
C ASN A 115 13.93 29.06 -20.05
N ASN A 116 14.66 28.63 -19.02
CA ASN A 116 14.73 29.25 -17.68
C ASN A 116 13.39 29.49 -16.93
N GLU A 117 12.25 29.09 -17.49
CA GLU A 117 10.96 29.13 -16.80
C GLU A 117 10.80 27.92 -15.87
N PRO A 118 10.17 28.09 -14.70
CA PRO A 118 9.89 26.95 -13.82
C PRO A 118 8.94 25.97 -14.53
N PRO A 119 9.20 24.65 -14.46
CA PRO A 119 8.33 23.67 -15.09
C PRO A 119 6.92 23.75 -14.49
N PRO A 120 5.86 23.53 -15.29
CA PRO A 120 4.51 23.61 -14.78
C PRO A 120 4.26 22.54 -13.70
N ALA A 121 3.22 22.73 -12.90
CA ALA A 121 2.87 21.76 -11.87
C ALA A 121 2.43 20.43 -12.50
N PRO A 122 2.74 19.28 -11.87
CA PRO A 122 2.29 17.98 -12.34
C PRO A 122 0.76 17.88 -12.30
N LYS A 123 0.17 17.26 -13.33
CA LYS A 123 -1.27 17.04 -13.42
C LYS A 123 -1.65 15.74 -12.70
N ILE A 124 -2.67 15.80 -11.85
CA ILE A 124 -3.23 14.64 -11.15
C ILE A 124 -4.52 14.21 -11.83
N GLY A 125 -4.73 12.90 -11.96
CA GLY A 125 -5.94 12.32 -12.55
C GLY A 125 -7.07 12.14 -11.55
N MET A 126 -8.25 11.79 -12.06
CA MET A 126 -9.42 11.52 -11.23
C MET A 126 -9.69 10.04 -10.99
N LYS A 127 -9.04 9.14 -11.74
CA LYS A 127 -9.24 7.69 -11.67
C LYS A 127 -8.08 7.04 -10.92
N SER A 128 -8.39 5.98 -10.18
CA SER A 128 -7.38 5.16 -9.51
C SER A 128 -6.39 4.56 -10.52
N LEU A 129 -5.16 4.36 -10.04
CA LEU A 129 -4.18 3.51 -10.73
C LEU A 129 -4.74 2.10 -10.90
N SER A 130 -4.38 1.44 -12.01
CA SER A 130 -4.66 0.02 -12.18
C SER A 130 -3.78 -0.83 -11.24
N ASP A 131 -4.26 -2.02 -10.92
CA ASP A 131 -3.51 -3.03 -10.15
C ASP A 131 -2.15 -3.39 -10.80
N TRP A 132 -2.07 -3.31 -12.13
CA TRP A 132 -0.84 -3.49 -12.91
C TRP A 132 0.10 -2.30 -12.75
N SER A 133 -0.43 -1.06 -12.76
CA SER A 133 0.38 0.14 -12.53
C SER A 133 0.99 0.14 -11.13
N VAL A 134 0.24 -0.31 -10.13
CA VAL A 134 0.76 -0.50 -8.76
C VAL A 134 1.91 -1.52 -8.75
N ALA A 135 1.74 -2.69 -9.39
CA ALA A 135 2.81 -3.68 -9.49
C ALA A 135 4.06 -3.13 -10.21
N LYS A 136 3.87 -2.36 -11.27
CA LYS A 136 4.95 -1.71 -12.01
C LYS A 136 5.72 -0.71 -11.15
N ILE A 137 5.01 0.12 -10.38
CA ILE A 137 5.62 1.06 -9.43
C ILE A 137 6.48 0.31 -8.41
N ILE A 138 5.95 -0.75 -7.81
CA ILE A 138 6.69 -1.57 -6.83
C ILE A 138 7.99 -2.09 -7.45
N LYS A 139 7.90 -2.72 -8.63
CA LYS A 139 9.07 -3.26 -9.33
C LYS A 139 10.10 -2.19 -9.66
N GLN A 140 9.67 -1.05 -10.20
CA GLN A 140 10.55 0.07 -10.53
C GLN A 140 11.27 0.61 -9.28
N ARG A 141 10.57 0.76 -8.16
CA ARG A 141 11.18 1.25 -6.91
C ARG A 141 12.15 0.24 -6.29
N CYS A 142 11.88 -1.06 -6.37
CA CYS A 142 12.84 -2.09 -5.98
C CYS A 142 14.12 -2.02 -6.84
N GLN A 143 13.97 -1.89 -8.16
CA GLN A 143 15.11 -1.74 -9.09
C GLN A 143 15.92 -0.47 -8.81
N SER A 144 15.27 0.68 -8.61
CA SER A 144 15.97 1.93 -8.26
C SER A 144 16.67 1.88 -6.90
N ALA A 145 16.24 0.99 -6.00
CA ALA A 145 16.90 0.75 -4.72
C ALA A 145 18.02 -0.31 -4.79
N GLY A 146 18.28 -0.89 -5.97
CA GLY A 146 19.30 -1.94 -6.14
C GLY A 146 18.94 -3.27 -5.49
N ILE A 147 17.66 -3.52 -5.22
CA ILE A 147 17.22 -4.77 -4.58
C ILE A 147 17.07 -5.84 -5.66
N GLU A 148 17.83 -6.92 -5.54
CA GLU A 148 17.79 -8.08 -6.43
C GLU A 148 16.62 -9.01 -6.09
N GLY A 149 15.97 -9.59 -7.12
CA GLY A 149 14.88 -10.55 -6.96
C GLY A 149 13.69 -10.32 -7.91
N ASP A 150 12.80 -11.32 -7.97
CA ASP A 150 11.57 -11.23 -8.78
C ASP A 150 10.44 -10.50 -8.01
N PHE A 151 10.52 -9.17 -8.01
CA PHE A 151 9.51 -8.33 -7.37
C PHE A 151 8.25 -8.20 -8.24
N SER A 152 7.11 -8.53 -7.64
CA SER A 152 5.77 -8.39 -8.23
C SER A 152 4.84 -7.65 -7.28
N GLY A 153 3.60 -7.41 -7.70
CA GLY A 153 2.61 -6.76 -6.83
C GLY A 153 2.15 -7.59 -5.62
N HIS A 154 2.64 -8.82 -5.44
CA HIS A 154 2.46 -9.59 -4.21
C HIS A 154 3.63 -9.44 -3.23
N SER A 155 4.77 -8.91 -3.66
CA SER A 155 6.00 -8.89 -2.85
C SER A 155 5.86 -8.12 -1.54
N LEU A 156 5.10 -7.03 -1.51
CA LEU A 156 4.84 -6.28 -0.27
C LEU A 156 4.11 -7.13 0.78
N ARG A 157 3.04 -7.81 0.34
CA ARG A 157 2.24 -8.67 1.20
C ARG A 157 3.03 -9.90 1.67
N ARG A 158 3.83 -10.51 0.79
CA ARG A 158 4.73 -11.61 1.15
C ARG A 158 5.73 -11.17 2.20
N GLY A 159 6.47 -10.09 1.93
CA GLY A 159 7.49 -9.56 2.83
C GLY A 159 6.92 -9.20 4.21
N ALA A 160 5.73 -8.59 4.27
CA ALA A 160 5.11 -8.26 5.56
C ALA A 160 4.75 -9.51 6.39
N ILE A 161 4.35 -10.60 5.74
CA ILE A 161 4.05 -11.88 6.42
C ILE A 161 5.34 -12.55 6.87
N THR A 162 6.36 -12.61 6.01
CA THR A 162 7.68 -13.17 6.35
C THR A 162 8.30 -12.44 7.54
N THR A 163 8.32 -11.10 7.52
CA THR A 163 8.84 -10.33 8.66
C THR A 163 8.02 -10.58 9.93
N GLY A 164 6.69 -10.65 9.83
CA GLY A 164 5.88 -10.99 11.00
C GLY A 164 6.18 -12.40 11.55
N ALA A 165 6.47 -13.38 10.68
CA ALA A 165 6.88 -14.71 11.10
C ALA A 165 8.25 -14.69 11.80
N GLN A 166 9.21 -13.95 11.23
CA GLN A 166 10.54 -13.70 11.81
C GLN A 166 10.46 -13.02 13.19
N ASP A 167 9.51 -12.09 13.36
CA ASP A 167 9.22 -11.41 14.63
C ASP A 167 8.47 -12.33 15.62
N GLY A 168 8.22 -13.59 15.26
CA GLY A 168 7.61 -14.60 16.12
C GLY A 168 6.09 -14.51 16.26
N LEU A 169 5.40 -13.81 15.36
CA LEU A 169 3.93 -13.78 15.37
C LEU A 169 3.37 -15.17 15.04
N ASP A 170 2.39 -15.60 15.83
CA ASP A 170 1.70 -16.86 15.58
C ASP A 170 0.88 -16.86 14.27
N LEU A 171 0.56 -18.06 13.77
CA LEU A 171 -0.22 -18.27 12.56
C LEU A 171 -1.57 -17.54 12.57
N ILE A 172 -2.22 -17.42 13.73
CA ILE A 172 -3.55 -16.82 13.85
C ILE A 172 -3.44 -15.30 13.65
N ARG A 173 -2.44 -14.65 14.25
CA ARG A 173 -2.13 -13.23 14.09
C ARG A 173 -1.72 -12.93 12.66
N LEU A 174 -0.84 -13.72 12.07
CA LEU A 174 -0.43 -13.56 10.67
C LEU A 174 -1.62 -13.76 9.72
N LYS A 175 -2.52 -14.70 10.01
CA LYS A 175 -3.75 -14.90 9.24
C LYS A 175 -4.69 -13.72 9.33
N ARG A 176 -4.90 -13.16 10.53
CA ARG A 176 -5.74 -11.97 10.73
C ARG A 176 -5.15 -10.74 10.04
N PHE A 177 -3.85 -10.50 10.21
CA PHE A 177 -3.11 -9.40 9.59
C PHE A 177 -3.20 -9.46 8.06
N SER A 178 -2.87 -10.61 7.49
CA SER A 178 -2.86 -10.79 6.05
C SER A 178 -4.25 -11.03 5.47
N ARG A 179 -5.26 -11.43 6.24
CA ARG A 179 -6.60 -11.78 5.74
C ARG A 179 -6.55 -12.95 4.74
N HIS A 180 -5.71 -13.95 5.02
CA HIS A 180 -5.73 -15.22 4.29
C HIS A 180 -6.89 -16.09 4.78
N ARG A 181 -7.54 -16.79 3.86
CA ARG A 181 -8.62 -17.74 4.19
C ARG A 181 -8.06 -19.06 4.71
N ASP A 182 -7.01 -19.54 4.06
CA ASP A 182 -6.35 -20.82 4.33
C ASP A 182 -5.05 -20.61 5.10
N TYR A 183 -4.77 -21.51 6.04
CA TYR A 183 -3.53 -21.58 6.81
C TYR A 183 -2.37 -22.16 6.01
N ARG A 184 -2.63 -23.06 5.04
CA ARG A 184 -1.59 -23.73 4.26
C ARG A 184 -0.67 -22.76 3.51
N VAL A 185 -1.24 -21.66 3.02
CA VAL A 185 -0.48 -20.61 2.34
C VAL A 185 0.44 -19.87 3.32
N LEU A 186 0.07 -19.80 4.61
CA LEU A 186 0.86 -19.16 5.66
C LEU A 186 1.94 -20.06 6.23
N GLU A 187 1.71 -21.38 6.30
CA GLU A 187 2.66 -22.37 6.80
C GLU A 187 3.98 -22.30 6.04
N ALA A 188 3.95 -22.15 4.71
CA ALA A 188 5.17 -21.98 3.91
C ALA A 188 6.07 -20.81 4.37
N TYR A 189 5.48 -19.70 4.85
CA TYR A 189 6.28 -18.55 5.34
C TYR A 189 6.93 -18.83 6.70
N ILE A 190 6.32 -19.70 7.51
CA ILE A 190 6.83 -20.06 8.83
C ILE A 190 7.84 -21.20 8.73
N GLU A 191 7.57 -22.19 7.88
CA GLU A 191 8.49 -23.30 7.62
C GLU A 191 9.82 -22.81 7.08
N GLU A 192 9.82 -21.86 6.13
CA GLU A 192 11.05 -21.24 5.62
C GLU A 192 11.87 -20.55 6.73
N ASP A 193 11.21 -19.81 7.63
CA ASP A 193 11.88 -19.10 8.74
C ASP A 193 12.39 -20.06 9.83
N GLN A 194 11.59 -21.07 10.15
CA GLN A 194 11.86 -22.00 11.26
C GLN A 194 12.61 -23.25 10.85
N ALA A 195 12.92 -23.42 9.56
CA ALA A 195 13.61 -24.58 9.01
C ALA A 195 14.89 -24.93 9.78
N LEU A 196 15.67 -23.91 10.18
CA LEU A 196 16.90 -24.11 10.95
C LEU A 196 16.65 -24.09 12.46
N SER A 197 15.78 -23.20 12.95
CA SER A 197 15.61 -22.98 14.39
C SER A 197 14.83 -24.10 15.07
N LYS A 198 13.87 -24.73 14.37
CA LYS A 198 13.09 -25.89 14.81
C LYS A 198 13.58 -27.21 14.22
N HIS A 199 14.76 -27.22 13.60
CA HIS A 199 15.31 -28.45 13.05
C HIS A 199 15.52 -29.48 14.18
N PRO A 200 14.92 -30.68 14.13
CA PRO A 200 15.07 -31.69 15.18
C PRO A 200 16.52 -32.16 15.37
N GLY A 201 17.39 -31.89 14.38
CA GLY A 201 18.84 -32.09 14.48
C GLY A 201 19.60 -31.02 15.26
N LYS A 202 19.05 -29.82 15.48
CA LYS A 202 19.75 -28.71 16.17
C LYS A 202 20.06 -29.00 17.63
N THR A 203 19.29 -29.89 18.26
CA THR A 203 19.53 -30.38 19.63
C THR A 203 20.24 -31.73 19.67
N ARG A 204 20.56 -32.31 18.50
CA ARG A 204 21.13 -33.65 18.36
C ARG A 204 22.52 -33.67 17.70
N PHE A 205 22.95 -32.56 17.09
CA PHE A 205 24.30 -32.33 16.57
C PHE A 205 24.86 -31.05 17.17
#